data_AF-A0A2E8GLR5-F1
#
_entry.id   AF-A0A2E8GLR5-F1
#
_cell.length_a   1.000
_cell.length_b   1.000
_cell.length_c   1.000
_cell.angle_alpha   90.00
_cell.angle_beta   90.00
_cell.angle_gamma   90.00
#
_symmetry.space_group_name_H-M   'P 1'
#
loop_
_entity.id
_entity.type
_entity.pdbx_description
1 polymer ?
#
loop_
_entity_poly.entity_id
_entity_poly.type
_entity_poly.pdbx_seq_one_letter_code
_entity_poly.pdbx_strand_id
1 'polypeptide(L)'
;MNMTLNPENTFHVKIVYSLFLSSLLLWWSGFLGADLYAAPALLLIIYLFYLVHKHTFYQTITAAIEKWYHWSTSPNGMKFYLILFVVQGLFWGAYPILKYYSFNLFTLDAGYHSNILYNISNGEFYSSVFNMNSLGEHFTLSMSFISIFYKIIPSINWMMGFKILAYLSSVGFIWLLCREYIEDQQKAIFFSLVLSLGWLFFYRPIVNSVRYEFQASCLAPPFIFYAFYCLKKNKIFVFFIVMVILLGFKEHLGVVWIGFGIWAVLQNPQKKMGYILVVGGIIAIYLLIFEIKPFLDNFKHHNDTNLINPFNDFGLKLKYFFGYLLLPILYIPLLYWKNGIMAGPAIGINLITAQKTMYSSHYHYDDVASTLLFITIIISLSGLDFKKINSHFKSSKLLQSLLVIWFMFFLILLPYSPLRFIKKVIPQPFHQEIIQEINNFDQ
;
A
#
# COMPACT_ATOMS: atom_id res chain seq x y z
N MET A 1 -19.74 6.29 26.55
CA MET A 1 -19.88 7.02 27.83
C MET A 1 -20.04 8.49 27.44
N ASN A 2 -21.24 9.06 27.52
CA ASN A 2 -21.48 10.43 27.06
C ASN A 2 -20.78 11.41 28.00
N MET A 3 -19.56 11.82 27.68
CA MET A 3 -18.94 12.98 28.31
C MET A 3 -19.63 14.23 27.75
N THR A 4 -20.44 14.89 28.56
CA THR A 4 -20.87 16.27 28.31
C THR A 4 -19.61 17.14 28.23
N LEU A 5 -19.26 17.56 27.02
CA LEU A 5 -18.04 18.35 26.77
C LEU A 5 -18.17 19.73 27.42
N ASN A 6 -17.22 20.07 28.28
CA ASN A 6 -17.05 21.43 28.78
C ASN A 6 -16.95 22.41 27.58
N PRO A 7 -17.60 23.59 27.62
CA PRO A 7 -17.47 24.65 26.61
C PRO A 7 -16.02 24.92 26.16
N GLU A 8 -15.05 24.91 27.09
CA GLU A 8 -13.64 25.12 26.80
C GLU A 8 -13.04 24.00 25.93
N ASN A 9 -13.39 22.74 26.22
CA ASN A 9 -12.97 21.59 25.42
C ASN A 9 -13.58 21.66 24.00
N THR A 10 -14.80 22.17 23.87
CA THR A 10 -15.45 22.36 22.58
C THR A 10 -14.72 23.40 21.72
N PHE A 11 -14.19 24.46 22.34
CA PHE A 11 -13.38 25.47 21.65
C PHE A 11 -12.05 24.89 21.13
N HIS A 12 -11.29 24.19 21.97
CA HIS A 12 -10.04 23.55 21.58
C HIS A 12 -10.21 22.53 20.44
N VAL A 13 -11.27 21.72 20.50
CA VAL A 13 -11.60 20.76 19.43
C VAL A 13 -11.89 21.46 18.09
N LYS A 14 -12.59 22.60 18.09
CA LYS A 14 -12.84 23.38 16.88
C LYS A 14 -11.54 23.90 16.25
N ILE A 15 -10.61 24.39 17.06
CA ILE A 15 -9.30 24.87 16.56
C ILE A 15 -8.51 23.72 15.94
N VAL A 16 -8.41 22.58 16.64
CA VAL A 16 -7.71 21.39 16.14
C VAL A 16 -8.29 20.94 14.80
N TYR A 17 -9.62 20.84 14.69
CA TYR A 17 -10.26 20.46 13.43
C TYR A 17 -10.05 21.47 12.32
N SER A 18 -10.15 22.77 12.61
CA SER A 18 -9.94 23.81 11.61
C SER A 18 -8.55 23.69 11.01
N LEU A 19 -7.50 23.70 11.84
CA LEU A 19 -6.12 23.61 11.39
C LEU A 19 -5.82 22.28 10.67
N PHE A 20 -6.36 21.16 11.19
CA PHE A 20 -6.17 19.85 10.58
C PHE A 20 -6.84 19.74 9.20
N LEU A 21 -8.09 20.15 9.08
CA LEU A 21 -8.82 20.11 7.82
C LEU A 21 -8.23 21.10 6.81
N SER A 22 -7.82 22.30 7.24
CA SER A 22 -7.09 23.22 6.37
C SER A 22 -5.80 22.62 5.84
N SER A 23 -5.02 21.96 6.71
CA SER A 23 -3.79 21.26 6.30
C SER A 23 -4.09 20.15 5.29
N LEU A 24 -5.09 19.31 5.55
CA LEU A 24 -5.47 18.23 4.63
C LEU A 24 -6.01 18.73 3.30
N LEU A 25 -6.84 19.78 3.29
CA LEU A 25 -7.40 20.35 2.07
C LEU A 25 -6.32 21.01 1.20
N LEU A 26 -5.41 21.77 1.80
CA LEU A 26 -4.29 22.37 1.08
C LEU A 26 -3.32 21.30 0.57
N TRP A 27 -3.02 20.30 1.40
CA TRP A 27 -2.21 19.15 0.99
C TRP A 27 -2.86 18.43 -0.18
N TRP A 28 -4.14 18.04 -0.08
CA TRP A 28 -4.82 17.26 -1.12
C TRP A 28 -4.95 18.04 -2.44
N SER A 29 -5.26 19.34 -2.35
CA SER A 29 -5.42 20.20 -3.53
C SER A 29 -4.09 20.56 -4.20
N GLY A 30 -2.98 20.62 -3.45
CA GLY A 30 -1.70 21.13 -3.96
C GLY A 30 -1.75 22.60 -4.40
N PHE A 31 -2.71 23.37 -3.89
CA PHE A 31 -2.86 24.78 -4.21
C PHE A 31 -1.65 25.59 -3.74
N LEU A 32 -1.12 26.47 -4.59
CA LEU A 32 0.10 27.29 -4.39
C LEU A 32 1.36 26.50 -4.00
N GLY A 33 1.49 25.25 -4.46
CA GLY A 33 2.75 24.51 -4.41
C GLY A 33 2.76 23.36 -3.41
N ALA A 34 3.96 22.81 -3.19
CA ALA A 34 4.15 21.63 -2.36
C ALA A 34 3.95 21.91 -0.87
N ASP A 35 4.29 23.12 -0.44
CA ASP A 35 4.61 23.40 0.95
C ASP A 35 3.55 24.27 1.64
N LEU A 36 2.53 24.77 0.93
CA LEU A 36 1.53 25.66 1.54
C LEU A 36 0.79 24.98 2.70
N TYR A 37 0.53 23.68 2.60
CA TYR A 37 -0.10 22.92 3.70
C TYR A 37 0.75 22.90 4.97
N ALA A 38 2.07 23.13 4.85
CA ALA A 38 2.98 23.17 5.99
C ALA A 38 2.66 24.34 6.94
N ALA A 39 2.07 25.43 6.45
CA ALA A 39 1.71 26.58 7.30
C ALA A 39 0.62 26.24 8.34
N PRO A 40 -0.61 25.80 7.97
CA PRO A 40 -1.58 25.36 8.97
C PRO A 40 -1.14 24.11 9.72
N ALA A 41 -0.32 23.24 9.11
CA ALA A 41 0.23 22.07 9.80
C ALA A 41 1.20 22.48 10.92
N LEU A 42 2.09 23.44 10.68
CA LEU A 42 3.00 23.95 11.70
C LEU A 42 2.24 24.62 12.85
N LEU A 43 1.23 25.43 12.53
CA LEU A 43 0.33 26.03 13.53
C LEU A 43 -0.39 24.95 14.35
N LEU A 44 -0.85 23.88 13.69
CA LEU A 44 -1.44 22.72 14.37
C LEU A 44 -0.44 22.07 15.33
N ILE A 45 0.79 21.78 14.88
CA ILE A 45 1.82 21.16 15.73
C ILE A 45 2.15 22.04 16.93
N ILE A 46 2.36 23.35 16.73
CA ILE A 46 2.60 24.31 17.82
C ILE A 46 1.42 24.31 18.81
N TYR A 47 0.20 24.33 18.28
CA TYR A 47 -1.01 24.31 19.11
C TYR A 47 -1.17 23.01 19.91
N LEU A 48 -0.84 21.87 19.32
CA LEU A 48 -0.86 20.58 20.00
C LEU A 48 0.16 20.55 21.15
N PHE A 49 1.38 21.07 20.96
CA PHE A 49 2.35 21.22 22.04
C PHE A 49 1.86 22.18 23.14
N TYR A 50 1.19 23.28 22.76
CA TYR A 50 0.55 24.18 23.72
C TYR A 50 -0.50 23.45 24.58
N LEU A 51 -1.34 22.60 23.97
CA LEU A 51 -2.31 21.79 24.71
C LEU A 51 -1.65 20.78 25.65
N VAL A 52 -0.51 20.19 25.27
CA VAL A 52 0.25 19.28 26.14
C VAL A 52 0.80 20.04 27.35
N HIS A 53 1.35 21.23 27.10
CA HIS A 53 1.84 22.12 28.16
C HIS A 53 0.72 22.53 29.13
N LYS A 54 -0.47 22.85 28.61
CA LYS A 54 -1.67 23.21 29.39
C LYS A 54 -2.43 22.04 30.00
N HIS A 55 -1.95 20.80 29.86
CA HIS A 55 -2.61 19.58 30.37
C HIS A 55 -4.03 19.30 29.81
N THR A 56 -4.44 19.99 28.74
CA THR A 56 -5.76 19.81 28.11
C THR A 56 -5.72 18.92 26.86
N PHE A 57 -4.51 18.53 26.40
CA PHE A 57 -4.31 17.71 25.20
C PHE A 57 -5.09 16.40 25.22
N TYR A 58 -4.93 15.58 26.27
CA TYR A 58 -5.63 14.29 26.37
C TYR A 58 -7.15 14.46 26.23
N GLN A 59 -7.74 15.42 26.96
CA GLN A 59 -9.18 15.65 26.93
C GLN A 59 -9.64 16.13 25.56
N THR A 60 -8.90 17.06 24.96
CA THR A 60 -9.22 17.64 23.65
C THR A 60 -9.12 16.61 22.53
N ILE A 61 -8.03 15.83 22.49
CA ILE A 61 -7.81 14.83 21.44
C ILE A 61 -8.75 13.64 21.58
N THR A 62 -9.02 13.19 22.80
CA THR A 62 -10.01 12.12 23.02
C THR A 62 -11.40 12.58 22.59
N ALA A 63 -11.81 13.80 22.96
CA ALA A 63 -13.07 14.38 22.52
C ALA A 63 -13.17 14.54 20.99
N ALA A 64 -12.07 14.95 20.35
CA ALA A 64 -12.00 15.02 18.88
C ALA A 64 -12.17 13.62 18.28
N ILE A 65 -11.39 12.62 18.72
CA ILE A 65 -11.47 11.25 18.21
C ILE A 65 -12.85 10.63 18.44
N GLU A 66 -13.47 10.82 19.61
CA GLU A 66 -14.83 10.33 19.89
C GLU A 66 -15.86 10.97 18.94
N LYS A 67 -15.78 12.28 18.72
CA LYS A 67 -16.66 12.97 17.77
C LYS A 67 -16.44 12.47 16.33
N TRP A 68 -15.20 12.25 15.93
CA TRP A 68 -14.86 11.70 14.63
C TRP A 68 -15.36 10.26 14.48
N TYR A 69 -15.18 9.42 15.50
CA TYR A 69 -15.66 8.05 15.57
C TYR A 69 -17.17 7.98 15.35
N HIS A 70 -17.95 8.68 16.18
CA HIS A 70 -19.41 8.68 16.10
C HIS A 70 -19.93 9.21 14.75
N TRP A 71 -19.32 10.27 14.23
CA TRP A 71 -19.70 10.80 12.93
C TRP A 71 -19.34 9.83 11.79
N SER A 72 -18.16 9.23 11.82
CA SER A 72 -17.68 8.32 10.76
C SER A 72 -18.52 7.06 10.66
N THR A 73 -18.98 6.53 11.79
CA THR A 73 -19.85 5.34 11.83
C THR A 73 -21.32 5.67 11.59
N SER A 74 -21.68 6.96 11.49
CA SER A 74 -23.05 7.37 11.15
C SER A 74 -23.36 7.15 9.65
N PRO A 75 -24.63 7.03 9.25
CA PRO A 75 -25.00 6.90 7.83
C PRO A 75 -24.46 8.03 6.94
N ASN A 76 -24.46 9.26 7.46
CA ASN A 76 -23.95 10.43 6.72
C ASN A 76 -22.43 10.39 6.55
N GLY A 77 -21.69 10.01 7.62
CA GLY A 77 -20.24 9.84 7.56
C GLY A 77 -19.85 8.73 6.59
N MET A 78 -20.52 7.58 6.65
CA MET A 78 -20.32 6.46 5.72
C MET A 78 -20.58 6.87 4.26
N LYS A 79 -21.66 7.61 4.00
CA LYS A 79 -21.96 8.16 2.66
C LYS A 79 -20.85 9.10 2.19
N PHE A 80 -20.36 9.98 3.07
CA PHE A 80 -19.25 10.87 2.75
C PHE A 80 -17.99 10.10 2.38
N TYR A 81 -17.59 9.11 3.18
CA TYR A 81 -16.40 8.29 2.89
C TYR A 81 -16.53 7.50 1.59
N LEU A 82 -17.72 6.96 1.31
CA LEU A 82 -17.96 6.28 0.04
C LEU A 82 -17.77 7.23 -1.15
N ILE A 83 -18.34 8.43 -1.09
CA ILE A 83 -18.16 9.46 -2.12
C ILE A 83 -16.68 9.81 -2.26
N LEU A 84 -15.99 10.02 -1.13
CA LEU A 84 -14.56 10.34 -1.12
C LEU A 84 -13.71 9.24 -1.76
N PHE A 85 -14.00 7.97 -1.47
CA PHE A 85 -13.27 6.83 -2.03
C PHE A 85 -13.58 6.64 -3.52
N VAL A 86 -14.82 6.86 -3.96
CA VAL A 86 -15.18 6.85 -5.38
C VAL A 86 -14.45 7.96 -6.13
N VAL A 87 -14.47 9.19 -5.63
CA VAL A 87 -13.75 10.33 -6.21
C VAL A 87 -12.25 10.03 -6.31
N GLN A 88 -11.65 9.48 -5.26
CA GLN A 88 -10.25 9.08 -5.28
C GLN A 88 -9.97 7.94 -6.27
N GLY A 89 -10.87 6.97 -6.39
CA GLY A 89 -10.79 5.91 -7.39
C GLY A 89 -10.85 6.45 -8.82
N LEU A 90 -11.70 7.43 -9.08
CA LEU A 90 -11.74 8.13 -10.38
C LEU A 90 -10.43 8.87 -10.66
N PHE A 91 -9.85 9.55 -9.67
CA PHE A 91 -8.53 10.18 -9.82
C PHE A 91 -7.43 9.18 -10.13
N TRP A 92 -7.43 8.03 -9.44
CA TRP A 92 -6.49 6.93 -9.71
C TRP A 92 -6.70 6.28 -11.08
N GLY A 93 -7.94 6.17 -11.56
CA GLY A 93 -8.24 5.67 -12.91
C GLY A 93 -7.84 6.65 -14.02
N ALA A 94 -8.12 7.94 -13.83
CA ALA A 94 -7.77 8.97 -14.79
C ALA A 94 -6.24 9.16 -14.92
N TYR A 95 -5.50 9.03 -13.81
CA TYR A 95 -4.06 9.27 -13.78
C TYR A 95 -3.24 8.48 -14.81
N PRO A 96 -3.28 7.13 -14.89
CA PRO A 96 -2.51 6.37 -15.87
C PRO A 96 -2.95 6.63 -17.31
N ILE A 97 -4.25 6.90 -17.54
CA ILE A 97 -4.79 7.26 -18.86
C ILE A 97 -4.18 8.58 -19.32
N LEU A 98 -4.22 9.62 -18.48
CA LEU A 98 -3.62 10.92 -18.78
C LEU A 98 -2.11 10.80 -18.98
N LYS A 99 -1.44 9.98 -18.16
CA LYS A 99 0.00 9.71 -18.29
C LYS A 99 0.36 9.03 -19.60
N TYR A 100 -0.48 8.12 -20.10
CA TYR A 100 -0.32 7.50 -21.42
C TYR A 100 -0.45 8.53 -22.56
N TYR A 101 -1.54 9.28 -22.59
CA TYR A 101 -1.81 10.27 -23.66
C TYR A 101 -0.96 11.55 -23.57
N SER A 102 -0.17 11.70 -22.51
CA SER A 102 0.86 12.74 -22.39
C SER A 102 2.27 12.21 -22.64
N PHE A 103 2.40 10.98 -23.16
CA PHE A 103 3.68 10.34 -23.45
C PHE A 103 4.65 10.32 -22.25
N ASN A 104 4.11 10.25 -21.04
CA ASN A 104 4.85 10.37 -19.78
C ASN A 104 4.99 9.01 -19.05
N LEU A 105 4.82 7.90 -19.76
CA LEU A 105 5.09 6.56 -19.25
C LEU A 105 6.52 6.16 -19.56
N PHE A 106 7.21 5.56 -18.58
CA PHE A 106 8.52 4.95 -18.84
C PHE A 106 8.36 3.70 -19.70
N THR A 107 9.00 3.73 -20.87
CA THR A 107 8.93 2.67 -21.90
C THR A 107 9.48 1.33 -21.41
N LEU A 108 10.53 1.34 -20.59
CA LEU A 108 11.21 0.13 -20.14
C LEU A 108 10.31 -0.81 -19.34
N ASP A 109 9.48 -0.29 -18.43
CA ASP A 109 8.58 -1.14 -17.62
C ASP A 109 7.24 -1.33 -18.32
N ALA A 110 6.57 -0.23 -18.67
CA ALA A 110 5.20 -0.28 -19.16
C ALA A 110 5.13 -0.86 -20.59
N GLY A 111 6.07 -0.46 -21.46
CA GLY A 111 6.15 -0.95 -22.83
C GLY A 111 6.50 -2.43 -22.90
N TYR A 112 7.43 -2.86 -22.04
CA TYR A 112 7.82 -4.27 -21.90
C TYR A 112 6.65 -5.18 -21.51
N HIS A 113 5.95 -4.86 -20.41
CA HIS A 113 4.78 -5.67 -20.00
C HIS A 113 3.67 -5.62 -21.06
N SER A 114 3.53 -4.51 -21.80
CA SER A 114 2.55 -4.40 -22.89
C SER A 114 2.89 -5.30 -24.06
N ASN A 115 4.17 -5.38 -24.42
CA ASN A 115 4.67 -6.27 -25.46
C ASN A 115 4.41 -7.73 -25.11
N ILE A 116 4.72 -8.14 -23.87
CA ILE A 116 4.45 -9.50 -23.40
C ILE A 116 2.96 -9.83 -23.51
N LEU A 117 2.08 -8.96 -22.99
CA LEU A 117 0.65 -9.22 -23.01
C LEU A 117 0.08 -9.30 -24.43
N TYR A 118 0.61 -8.49 -25.35
CA TYR A 118 0.27 -8.57 -26.76
C TYR A 118 0.70 -9.90 -27.38
N ASN A 119 1.94 -10.34 -27.16
CA ASN A 119 2.43 -11.62 -27.71
C ASN A 119 1.68 -12.82 -27.12
N ILE A 120 1.40 -12.82 -25.81
CA ILE A 120 0.58 -13.86 -25.16
C ILE A 120 -0.83 -13.89 -25.76
N SER A 121 -1.37 -12.71 -26.12
CA SER A 121 -2.67 -12.63 -26.80
C SER A 121 -2.65 -13.34 -28.17
N ASN A 122 -1.50 -13.42 -28.82
CA ASN A 122 -1.30 -14.15 -30.08
C ASN A 122 -0.87 -15.62 -29.86
N GLY A 123 -0.75 -16.06 -28.60
CA GLY A 123 -0.36 -17.44 -28.25
C GLY A 123 1.13 -17.63 -28.00
N GLU A 124 1.91 -16.55 -27.89
CA GLU A 124 3.37 -16.63 -27.75
C GLU A 124 3.85 -16.05 -26.41
N PHE A 125 4.55 -16.87 -25.61
CA PHE A 125 5.22 -16.45 -24.38
C PHE A 125 6.62 -15.90 -24.68
N TYR A 126 6.66 -14.80 -25.44
CA TYR A 126 7.89 -14.20 -25.96
C TYR A 126 7.92 -12.69 -25.72
N SER A 127 9.09 -12.17 -25.39
CA SER A 127 9.37 -10.73 -25.35
C SER A 127 10.22 -10.35 -26.56
N SER A 128 9.69 -9.52 -27.45
CA SER A 128 10.45 -9.01 -28.59
C SER A 128 11.43 -7.89 -28.19
N VAL A 129 11.26 -7.33 -26.98
CA VAL A 129 12.17 -6.32 -26.44
C VAL A 129 13.51 -6.94 -26.03
N PHE A 130 13.47 -8.11 -25.39
CA PHE A 130 14.67 -8.80 -24.90
C PHE A 130 15.06 -10.04 -25.74
N ASN A 131 14.26 -10.37 -26.74
CA ASN A 131 14.43 -11.54 -27.61
C ASN A 131 14.58 -12.87 -26.84
N MET A 132 13.68 -13.09 -25.87
CA MET A 132 13.69 -14.28 -25.01
C MET A 132 12.27 -14.66 -24.56
N ASN A 133 12.15 -15.81 -23.91
CA ASN A 133 10.89 -16.23 -23.30
C ASN A 133 10.49 -15.23 -22.19
N SER A 134 9.25 -14.73 -22.21
CA SER A 134 8.80 -13.72 -21.25
C SER A 134 8.84 -14.21 -19.80
N LEU A 135 8.60 -15.51 -19.57
CA LEU A 135 8.63 -16.14 -18.26
C LEU A 135 10.06 -16.50 -17.80
N GLY A 136 11.02 -16.50 -18.72
CA GLY A 136 12.46 -16.69 -18.45
C GLY A 136 13.17 -15.44 -17.94
N GLU A 137 12.57 -14.26 -18.08
CA GLU A 137 13.08 -13.03 -17.47
C GLU A 137 12.45 -12.78 -16.09
N HIS A 138 11.12 -12.65 -16.07
CA HIS A 138 10.31 -12.52 -14.86
C HIS A 138 9.17 -13.54 -14.89
N PHE A 139 9.00 -14.29 -13.79
CA PHE A 139 7.94 -15.29 -13.72
C PHE A 139 6.60 -14.60 -13.42
N THR A 140 5.92 -14.16 -14.48
CA THR A 140 4.70 -13.34 -14.43
C THR A 140 3.47 -14.04 -15.03
N LEU A 141 3.44 -15.38 -15.02
CA LEU A 141 2.38 -16.21 -15.61
C LEU A 141 0.96 -15.76 -15.22
N SER A 142 0.74 -15.37 -13.97
CA SER A 142 -0.58 -14.96 -13.48
C SER A 142 -1.10 -13.65 -14.06
N MET A 143 -0.25 -12.81 -14.69
CA MET A 143 -0.75 -11.63 -15.41
C MET A 143 -1.34 -11.96 -16.79
N SER A 144 -1.12 -13.19 -17.29
CA SER A 144 -1.52 -13.62 -18.64
C SER A 144 -3.02 -13.49 -18.91
N PHE A 145 -3.89 -13.52 -17.91
CA PHE A 145 -5.34 -13.32 -18.12
C PHE A 145 -5.65 -11.95 -18.73
N ILE A 146 -4.79 -10.94 -18.53
CA ILE A 146 -4.96 -9.61 -19.11
C ILE A 146 -4.82 -9.66 -20.64
N SER A 147 -4.06 -10.62 -21.19
CA SER A 147 -3.89 -10.79 -22.64
C SER A 147 -5.20 -11.05 -23.39
N ILE A 148 -6.22 -11.58 -22.71
CA ILE A 148 -7.56 -11.78 -23.29
C ILE A 148 -8.15 -10.44 -23.78
N PHE A 149 -7.87 -9.35 -23.06
CA PHE A 149 -8.34 -8.01 -23.41
C PHE A 149 -7.53 -7.38 -24.54
N TYR A 150 -6.26 -7.76 -24.68
CA TYR A 150 -5.42 -7.35 -25.81
C TYR A 150 -5.90 -7.92 -27.14
N LYS A 151 -6.57 -9.09 -27.14
CA LYS A 151 -7.25 -9.61 -28.35
C LYS A 151 -8.40 -8.72 -28.82
N ILE A 152 -9.06 -8.02 -27.88
CA ILE A 152 -10.18 -7.13 -28.21
C ILE A 152 -9.62 -5.81 -28.76
N ILE A 153 -8.75 -5.16 -27.97
CA ILE A 153 -8.05 -3.93 -28.34
C ILE A 153 -6.64 -4.00 -27.72
N PRO A 154 -5.56 -3.98 -28.50
CA PRO A 154 -4.19 -4.04 -28.00
C PRO A 154 -3.82 -2.69 -27.35
N SER A 155 -4.10 -2.54 -26.05
CA SER A 155 -3.92 -1.28 -25.34
C SER A 155 -3.33 -1.47 -23.95
N ILE A 156 -2.32 -0.65 -23.63
CA ILE A 156 -1.69 -0.55 -22.30
C ILE A 156 -2.68 -0.15 -21.20
N ASN A 157 -3.81 0.46 -21.57
CA ASN A 157 -4.84 0.86 -20.62
C ASN A 157 -5.42 -0.33 -19.86
N TRP A 158 -5.40 -1.55 -20.43
CA TRP A 158 -5.88 -2.75 -19.75
C TRP A 158 -5.04 -3.08 -18.52
N MET A 159 -3.72 -3.19 -18.65
CA MET A 159 -2.86 -3.52 -17.50
C MET A 159 -2.92 -2.44 -16.42
N MET A 160 -2.95 -1.16 -16.83
CA MET A 160 -3.04 -0.04 -15.89
C MET A 160 -4.40 -0.07 -15.17
N GLY A 161 -5.49 -0.34 -15.89
CA GLY A 161 -6.82 -0.54 -15.33
C GLY A 161 -6.85 -1.67 -14.30
N PHE A 162 -6.30 -2.84 -14.62
CA PHE A 162 -6.24 -3.96 -13.68
C PHE A 162 -5.41 -3.67 -12.44
N LYS A 163 -4.29 -2.93 -12.58
CA LYS A 163 -3.53 -2.42 -11.43
C LYS A 163 -4.42 -1.54 -10.54
N ILE A 164 -5.09 -0.53 -11.10
CA ILE A 164 -5.97 0.34 -10.30
C ILE A 164 -7.09 -0.48 -9.62
N LEU A 165 -7.71 -1.42 -10.35
CA LEU A 165 -8.73 -2.31 -9.80
C LEU A 165 -8.20 -3.16 -8.63
N ALA A 166 -6.96 -3.66 -8.70
CA ALA A 166 -6.34 -4.41 -7.62
C ALA A 166 -6.17 -3.57 -6.34
N TYR A 167 -5.68 -2.34 -6.47
CA TYR A 167 -5.54 -1.44 -5.31
C TYR A 167 -6.88 -0.96 -4.75
N LEU A 168 -7.88 -0.71 -5.58
CA LEU A 168 -9.22 -0.32 -5.12
C LEU A 168 -9.97 -1.48 -4.46
N SER A 169 -9.90 -2.68 -5.03
CA SER A 169 -10.54 -3.87 -4.43
C SER A 169 -9.93 -4.24 -3.07
N SER A 170 -8.65 -3.92 -2.84
CA SER A 170 -7.98 -4.09 -1.55
C SER A 170 -8.70 -3.36 -0.39
N VAL A 171 -9.38 -2.23 -0.67
CA VAL A 171 -10.22 -1.53 0.34
C VAL A 171 -11.38 -2.40 0.81
N GLY A 172 -12.01 -3.13 -0.11
CA GLY A 172 -13.06 -4.10 0.22
C GLY A 172 -12.53 -5.23 1.10
N PHE A 173 -11.32 -5.71 0.84
CA PHE A 173 -10.69 -6.74 1.67
C PHE A 173 -10.23 -6.24 3.04
N ILE A 174 -9.77 -4.99 3.15
CA ILE A 174 -9.49 -4.34 4.45
C ILE A 174 -10.75 -4.36 5.31
N TRP A 175 -11.91 -3.98 4.76
CA TRP A 175 -13.18 -4.07 5.46
C TRP A 175 -13.54 -5.51 5.86
N LEU A 176 -13.41 -6.48 4.93
CA LEU A 176 -13.70 -7.88 5.21
C LEU A 176 -12.86 -8.43 6.37
N LEU A 177 -11.57 -8.10 6.42
CA LEU A 177 -10.68 -8.53 7.50
C LEU A 177 -10.95 -7.79 8.81
N CYS A 178 -11.18 -6.48 8.79
CA CYS A 178 -11.58 -5.75 10.00
C CYS A 178 -12.84 -6.34 10.63
N ARG A 179 -13.86 -6.64 9.82
CA ARG A 179 -15.10 -7.27 10.28
C ARG A 179 -14.86 -8.68 10.85
N GLU A 180 -13.87 -9.40 10.34
CA GLU A 180 -13.58 -10.76 10.79
C GLU A 180 -12.77 -10.81 12.09
N TYR A 181 -11.87 -9.85 12.30
CA TYR A 181 -10.95 -9.84 13.44
C TYR A 181 -11.38 -8.93 14.59
N ILE A 182 -12.22 -7.93 14.33
CA ILE A 182 -12.68 -6.97 15.35
C ILE A 182 -14.13 -7.28 15.70
N GLU A 183 -14.35 -7.79 16.92
CA GLU A 183 -15.67 -8.23 17.40
C GLU A 183 -16.72 -7.12 17.43
N ASP A 184 -16.31 -5.92 17.83
CA ASP A 184 -17.17 -4.74 17.88
C ASP A 184 -17.39 -4.18 16.47
N GLN A 185 -18.62 -4.28 15.97
CA GLN A 185 -18.98 -3.87 14.62
C GLN A 185 -18.71 -2.39 14.33
N GLN A 186 -18.95 -1.49 15.29
CA GLN A 186 -18.71 -0.06 15.07
C GLN A 186 -17.22 0.23 15.02
N LYS A 187 -16.41 -0.42 15.87
CA LYS A 187 -14.94 -0.35 15.78
C LYS A 187 -14.43 -0.95 14.48
N ALA A 188 -14.97 -2.08 14.03
CA ALA A 188 -14.59 -2.70 12.76
C ALA A 188 -14.82 -1.74 11.59
N ILE A 189 -15.98 -1.07 11.55
CA ILE A 189 -16.28 -0.03 10.56
C ILE A 189 -15.25 1.10 10.66
N PHE A 190 -15.09 1.69 11.85
CA PHE A 190 -14.18 2.81 12.04
C PHE A 190 -12.73 2.48 11.63
N PHE A 191 -12.17 1.37 12.11
CA PHE A 191 -10.81 0.98 11.75
C PHE A 191 -10.67 0.62 10.27
N SER A 192 -11.69 0.02 9.65
CA SER A 192 -11.68 -0.19 8.20
C SER A 192 -11.62 1.14 7.43
N LEU A 193 -12.32 2.18 7.88
CA LEU A 193 -12.26 3.51 7.27
C LEU A 193 -10.88 4.15 7.46
N VAL A 194 -10.32 4.11 8.68
CA VAL A 194 -8.99 4.67 8.98
C VAL A 194 -7.92 4.01 8.13
N LEU A 195 -7.92 2.68 8.03
CA LEU A 195 -6.97 1.94 7.21
C LEU A 195 -7.19 2.22 5.72
N SER A 196 -8.43 2.31 5.26
CA SER A 196 -8.72 2.65 3.85
C SER A 196 -8.25 4.05 3.48
N LEU A 197 -8.39 5.03 4.39
CA LEU A 197 -7.80 6.36 4.23
C LEU A 197 -6.27 6.29 4.15
N GLY A 198 -5.65 5.47 5.01
CA GLY A 198 -4.23 5.15 4.93
C GLY A 198 -3.86 4.61 3.55
N TRP A 199 -4.53 3.56 3.09
CA TRP A 199 -4.28 2.89 1.83
C TRP A 199 -4.42 3.81 0.60
N LEU A 200 -5.48 4.62 0.56
CA LEU A 200 -5.83 5.44 -0.61
C LEU A 200 -5.10 6.79 -0.66
N PHE A 201 -4.75 7.38 0.49
CA PHE A 201 -4.28 8.77 0.55
C PHE A 201 -2.93 8.94 1.24
N PHE A 202 -2.72 8.29 2.39
CA PHE A 202 -1.66 8.71 3.30
C PHE A 202 -0.44 7.78 3.34
N TYR A 203 -0.62 6.51 3.04
CA TYR A 203 0.43 5.51 3.12
C TYR A 203 1.29 5.56 1.85
N ARG A 204 2.32 6.41 1.92
CA ARG A 204 3.25 6.71 0.82
C ARG A 204 3.71 5.47 0.03
N PRO A 205 4.09 4.33 0.63
CA PRO A 205 4.50 3.14 -0.11
C PRO A 205 3.45 2.67 -1.14
N ILE A 206 2.19 2.56 -0.72
CA ILE A 206 1.08 2.14 -1.61
C ILE A 206 0.73 3.24 -2.61
N VAL A 207 0.60 4.48 -2.14
CA VAL A 207 0.22 5.60 -2.99
C VAL A 207 1.23 5.84 -4.11
N ASN A 208 2.52 5.70 -3.83
CA ASN A 208 3.56 5.81 -4.85
C ASN A 208 3.61 4.58 -5.76
N SER A 209 3.40 3.37 -5.22
CA SER A 209 3.28 2.17 -6.05
C SER A 209 2.17 2.30 -7.09
N VAL A 210 1.00 2.83 -6.73
CA VAL A 210 -0.09 3.12 -7.68
C VAL A 210 0.33 4.10 -8.77
N ARG A 211 1.07 5.14 -8.41
CA ARG A 211 1.51 6.21 -9.34
C ARG A 211 2.68 5.79 -10.24
N TYR A 212 3.45 4.80 -9.82
CA TYR A 212 4.55 4.25 -10.61
C TYR A 212 4.02 3.37 -11.75
N GLU A 213 4.90 2.90 -12.62
CA GLU A 213 4.60 2.04 -13.76
C GLU A 213 4.00 0.69 -13.34
N PHE A 214 3.38 0.02 -14.31
CA PHE A 214 2.82 -1.31 -14.10
C PHE A 214 3.93 -2.34 -13.86
N GLN A 215 3.71 -3.17 -12.86
CA GLN A 215 4.49 -4.37 -12.57
C GLN A 215 3.51 -5.46 -12.15
N ALA A 216 3.77 -6.71 -12.52
CA ALA A 216 2.85 -7.81 -12.24
C ALA A 216 2.55 -7.99 -10.74
N SER A 217 3.51 -7.69 -9.86
CA SER A 217 3.32 -7.71 -8.40
C SER A 217 2.22 -6.75 -7.91
N CYS A 218 1.92 -5.68 -8.66
CA CYS A 218 0.87 -4.71 -8.31
C CYS A 218 -0.52 -5.33 -8.28
N LEU A 219 -0.71 -6.51 -8.90
CA LEU A 219 -1.96 -7.27 -8.87
C LEU A 219 -2.09 -8.12 -7.61
N ALA A 220 -1.01 -8.38 -6.88
CA ALA A 220 -0.97 -9.26 -5.71
C ALA A 220 -1.78 -8.78 -4.48
N PRO A 221 -1.87 -7.48 -4.14
CA PRO A 221 -2.51 -7.01 -2.89
C PRO A 221 -3.88 -7.63 -2.55
N PRO A 222 -4.89 -7.63 -3.45
CA PRO A 222 -6.19 -8.25 -3.13
C PRO A 222 -6.09 -9.77 -2.92
N PHE A 223 -5.19 -10.46 -3.63
CA PHE A 223 -4.99 -11.91 -3.48
C PHE A 223 -4.30 -12.23 -2.15
N ILE A 224 -3.34 -11.41 -1.69
CA ILE A 224 -2.70 -11.58 -0.37
C ILE A 224 -3.75 -11.41 0.73
N PHE A 225 -4.57 -10.35 0.67
CA PHE A 225 -5.64 -10.16 1.65
C PHE A 225 -6.65 -11.32 1.63
N TYR A 226 -7.06 -11.76 0.44
CA TYR A 226 -8.03 -12.86 0.30
C TYR A 226 -7.47 -14.21 0.74
N ALA A 227 -6.20 -14.50 0.46
CA ALA A 227 -5.51 -15.67 0.96
C ALA A 227 -5.52 -15.67 2.50
N PHE A 228 -5.16 -14.56 3.13
CA PHE A 228 -5.20 -14.46 4.59
C PHE A 228 -6.62 -14.63 5.16
N TYR A 229 -7.62 -14.07 4.49
CA TYR A 229 -9.03 -14.27 4.83
C TYR A 229 -9.43 -15.76 4.74
N CYS A 230 -9.04 -16.46 3.67
CA CYS A 230 -9.31 -17.90 3.50
C CYS A 230 -8.60 -18.74 4.56
N LEU A 231 -7.36 -18.40 4.91
CA LEU A 231 -6.62 -19.05 5.99
C LEU A 231 -7.37 -18.92 7.32
N LYS A 232 -7.87 -17.72 7.64
CA LYS A 232 -8.69 -17.46 8.84
C LYS A 232 -10.01 -18.23 8.82
N LYS A 233 -10.68 -18.30 7.67
CA LYS A 233 -11.94 -19.05 7.47
C LYS A 233 -11.75 -20.56 7.33
N ASN A 234 -10.53 -21.08 7.47
CA ASN A 234 -10.17 -22.49 7.27
C ASN A 234 -10.56 -23.04 5.88
N LYS A 235 -10.61 -22.19 4.85
CA LYS A 235 -10.86 -22.57 3.45
C LYS A 235 -9.53 -22.95 2.78
N ILE A 236 -8.91 -24.02 3.27
CA ILE A 236 -7.52 -24.39 2.93
C ILE A 236 -7.30 -24.64 1.43
N PHE A 237 -8.25 -25.31 0.75
CA PHE A 237 -8.15 -25.56 -0.69
C PHE A 237 -8.10 -24.25 -1.51
N VAL A 238 -9.05 -23.35 -1.26
CA VAL A 238 -9.10 -22.03 -1.93
C VAL A 238 -7.86 -21.21 -1.59
N PHE A 239 -7.43 -21.25 -0.33
CA PHE A 239 -6.20 -20.61 0.12
C PHE A 239 -5.00 -21.05 -0.74
N PHE A 240 -4.76 -22.36 -0.91
CA PHE A 240 -3.63 -22.82 -1.72
C PHE A 240 -3.74 -22.45 -3.20
N ILE A 241 -4.95 -22.47 -3.79
CA ILE A 241 -5.14 -21.98 -5.16
C ILE A 241 -4.70 -20.51 -5.28
N VAL A 242 -5.15 -19.66 -4.37
CA VAL A 242 -4.79 -18.24 -4.35
C VAL A 242 -3.28 -18.06 -4.14
N MET A 243 -2.69 -18.86 -3.26
CA MET A 243 -1.24 -18.81 -2.99
C MET A 243 -0.41 -19.26 -4.20
N VAL A 244 -0.87 -20.21 -5.01
CA VAL A 244 -0.23 -20.59 -6.29
C VAL A 244 -0.39 -19.48 -7.33
N ILE A 245 -1.57 -18.84 -7.43
CA ILE A 245 -1.76 -17.68 -8.30
C ILE A 245 -0.79 -16.54 -7.91
N LEU A 246 -0.57 -16.31 -6.62
CA LEU A 246 0.40 -15.32 -6.15
C LEU A 246 1.82 -15.60 -6.67
N LEU A 247 2.27 -16.85 -6.68
CA LEU A 247 3.60 -17.21 -7.21
C LEU A 247 3.77 -16.81 -8.68
N GLY A 248 2.69 -16.85 -9.46
CA GLY A 248 2.72 -16.45 -10.86
C GLY A 248 2.71 -14.94 -11.10
N PHE A 249 2.58 -14.08 -10.09
CA PHE A 249 2.72 -12.62 -10.32
C PHE A 249 4.18 -12.16 -10.27
N LYS A 250 5.07 -12.88 -9.57
CA LYS A 250 6.51 -12.60 -9.48
C LYS A 250 7.23 -13.73 -8.77
N GLU A 251 8.44 -14.05 -9.21
CA GLU A 251 9.28 -15.15 -8.71
C GLU A 251 9.54 -15.12 -7.20
N HIS A 252 9.62 -13.92 -6.60
CA HIS A 252 9.90 -13.78 -5.18
C HIS A 252 8.65 -13.82 -4.28
N LEU A 253 7.43 -13.91 -4.83
CA LEU A 253 6.18 -13.88 -4.04
C LEU A 253 5.98 -15.10 -3.12
N GLY A 254 6.85 -16.10 -3.19
CA GLY A 254 6.96 -17.11 -2.14
C GLY A 254 7.24 -16.53 -0.76
N VAL A 255 7.71 -15.28 -0.63
CA VAL A 255 7.82 -14.61 0.67
C VAL A 255 6.50 -14.40 1.39
N VAL A 256 5.38 -14.35 0.66
CA VAL A 256 4.04 -14.29 1.28
C VAL A 256 3.74 -15.62 1.98
N TRP A 257 4.13 -16.75 1.37
CA TRP A 257 4.02 -18.07 1.99
C TRP A 257 4.84 -18.14 3.27
N ILE A 258 6.10 -17.69 3.20
CA ILE A 258 7.01 -17.65 4.35
C ILE A 258 6.43 -16.75 5.46
N GLY A 259 5.93 -15.56 5.10
CA GLY A 259 5.33 -14.62 6.06
C GLY A 259 4.13 -15.19 6.80
N PHE A 260 3.17 -15.78 6.06
CA PHE A 260 2.02 -16.46 6.66
C PHE A 260 2.43 -17.68 7.48
N GLY A 261 3.43 -18.44 7.03
CA GLY A 261 3.96 -19.59 7.72
C GLY A 261 4.61 -19.24 9.06
N ILE A 262 5.53 -18.27 9.07
CA ILE A 262 6.19 -17.76 10.29
C ILE A 262 5.13 -17.25 11.27
N TRP A 263 4.18 -16.44 10.80
CA TRP A 263 3.09 -15.96 11.65
C TRP A 263 2.30 -17.13 12.25
N ALA A 264 1.88 -18.11 11.44
CA ALA A 264 1.10 -19.25 11.92
C ALA A 264 1.84 -20.10 12.96
N VAL A 265 3.15 -20.34 12.78
CA VAL A 265 4.00 -21.04 13.75
C VAL A 265 4.09 -20.25 15.06
N LEU A 266 4.27 -18.93 15.00
CA LEU A 266 4.37 -18.09 16.21
C LEU A 266 3.06 -17.97 16.99
N GLN A 267 1.91 -18.08 16.31
CA GLN A 267 0.60 -18.12 16.97
C GLN A 267 0.35 -19.48 17.61
N ASN A 268 0.72 -20.58 16.95
CA ASN A 268 0.59 -21.92 17.49
C ASN A 268 1.65 -22.86 16.88
N PRO A 269 2.74 -23.16 17.60
CA PRO A 269 3.82 -24.01 17.11
C PRO A 269 3.40 -25.45 16.78
N GLN A 270 2.27 -25.93 17.30
CA GLN A 270 1.79 -27.29 17.01
C GLN A 270 1.12 -27.39 15.63
N LYS A 271 0.76 -26.26 15.00
CA LYS A 271 0.11 -26.25 13.69
C LYS A 271 1.12 -26.50 12.57
N LYS A 272 1.17 -27.75 12.09
CA LYS A 272 2.01 -28.20 10.95
C LYS A 272 1.89 -27.30 9.70
N MET A 273 0.71 -26.72 9.47
CA MET A 273 0.46 -25.79 8.34
C MET A 273 1.48 -24.65 8.28
N GLY A 274 1.90 -24.09 9.43
CA GLY A 274 2.87 -23.00 9.44
C GLY A 274 4.21 -23.41 8.84
N TYR A 275 4.73 -24.57 9.23
CA TYR A 275 5.98 -25.12 8.68
C TYR A 275 5.86 -25.49 7.21
N ILE A 276 4.72 -26.07 6.80
CA ILE A 276 4.45 -26.40 5.39
C ILE A 276 4.53 -25.13 4.52
N LEU A 277 3.99 -24.01 5.00
CA LEU A 277 4.04 -22.74 4.27
C LEU A 277 5.44 -22.15 4.20
N VAL A 278 6.22 -22.22 5.28
CA VAL A 278 7.63 -21.76 5.27
C VAL A 278 8.45 -22.58 4.28
N VAL A 279 8.41 -23.90 4.39
CA VAL A 279 9.19 -24.80 3.51
C VAL A 279 8.71 -24.68 2.07
N GLY A 280 7.40 -24.68 1.84
CA GLY A 280 6.81 -24.52 0.51
C GLY A 280 7.17 -23.18 -0.14
N GLY A 281 7.18 -22.08 0.62
CA GLY A 281 7.61 -20.77 0.13
C GLY A 281 9.09 -20.72 -0.26
N ILE A 282 9.97 -21.31 0.54
CA ILE A 282 11.41 -21.41 0.23
C ILE A 282 11.63 -22.24 -1.04
N ILE A 283 10.98 -23.43 -1.12
CA ILE A 283 11.06 -24.29 -2.30
C ILE A 283 10.53 -23.56 -3.53
N ALA A 284 9.39 -22.86 -3.43
CA ALA A 284 8.82 -22.12 -4.55
C ALA A 284 9.77 -21.03 -5.07
N ILE A 285 10.36 -20.22 -4.18
CA ILE A 285 11.35 -19.21 -4.59
C ILE A 285 12.54 -19.88 -5.25
N TYR A 286 13.08 -20.94 -4.65
CA TYR A 286 14.22 -21.67 -5.20
C TYR A 286 13.92 -22.21 -6.60
N LEU A 287 12.82 -22.93 -6.77
CA LEU A 287 12.43 -23.51 -8.05
C LEU A 287 12.17 -22.43 -9.11
N LEU A 288 11.51 -21.33 -8.75
CA LEU A 288 11.21 -20.25 -9.71
C LEU A 288 12.47 -19.53 -10.16
N ILE A 289 13.36 -19.16 -9.23
CA ILE A 289 14.56 -18.37 -9.54
C ILE A 289 15.67 -19.21 -10.17
N PHE A 290 15.92 -20.42 -9.66
CA PHE A 290 17.10 -21.21 -10.02
C PHE A 290 16.82 -22.35 -11.00
N GLU A 291 15.57 -22.82 -11.14
CA GLU A 291 15.24 -23.94 -12.02
C GLU A 291 14.37 -23.50 -13.21
N ILE A 292 13.16 -22.98 -12.95
CA ILE A 292 12.15 -22.67 -13.97
C ILE A 292 12.58 -21.51 -14.85
N LYS A 293 12.97 -20.38 -14.25
CA LYS A 293 13.39 -19.18 -15.00
C LYS A 293 14.62 -19.50 -15.89
N PRO A 294 15.72 -20.09 -15.39
CA PRO A 294 16.86 -20.47 -16.23
C PRO A 294 16.50 -21.50 -17.30
N PHE A 295 15.67 -22.49 -17.00
CA PHE A 295 15.22 -23.46 -17.99
C PHE A 295 14.52 -22.78 -19.18
N LEU A 296 13.66 -21.79 -18.91
CA LEU A 296 12.92 -21.04 -19.93
C LEU A 296 13.79 -20.06 -20.73
N ASP A 297 14.90 -19.59 -20.16
CA ASP A 297 15.89 -18.71 -20.83
C ASP A 297 17.10 -19.48 -21.40
N ASN A 298 16.96 -20.80 -21.62
CA ASN A 298 18.04 -21.67 -22.13
C ASN A 298 19.35 -21.55 -21.33
N PHE A 299 19.23 -21.40 -20.00
CA PHE A 299 20.33 -21.27 -19.05
C PHE A 299 21.28 -20.09 -19.32
N LYS A 300 20.82 -19.05 -20.02
CA LYS A 300 21.51 -17.76 -20.03
C LYS A 300 21.42 -17.15 -18.63
N HIS A 301 22.52 -17.24 -17.88
CA HIS A 301 22.55 -16.76 -16.50
C HIS A 301 22.46 -15.23 -16.46
N HIS A 302 21.32 -14.70 -16.06
CA HIS A 302 21.22 -13.32 -15.59
C HIS A 302 21.76 -13.25 -14.15
N ASN A 303 22.79 -12.43 -13.92
CA ASN A 303 23.49 -12.30 -12.64
C ASN A 303 22.68 -11.49 -11.60
N ASP A 304 21.49 -11.97 -11.22
CA ASP A 304 20.64 -11.33 -10.20
C ASP A 304 21.32 -11.35 -8.80
N THR A 305 22.25 -12.28 -8.56
CA THR A 305 22.96 -12.47 -7.28
C THR A 305 23.98 -11.37 -6.96
N ASN A 306 24.46 -10.63 -7.97
CA ASN A 306 25.44 -9.55 -7.79
C ASN A 306 24.85 -8.31 -7.08
N LEU A 307 23.55 -8.32 -6.80
CA LEU A 307 22.84 -7.22 -6.17
C LEU A 307 22.67 -7.40 -4.65
N ILE A 308 23.06 -8.55 -4.09
CA ILE A 308 22.95 -8.82 -2.64
C ILE A 308 24.02 -8.04 -1.88
N ASN A 309 23.61 -6.99 -1.16
CA ASN A 309 24.49 -6.22 -0.30
C ASN A 309 23.70 -5.61 0.87
N PRO A 310 23.40 -6.39 1.92
CA PRO A 310 22.53 -5.96 3.01
C PRO A 310 23.09 -4.77 3.80
N PHE A 311 24.42 -4.63 3.88
CA PHE A 311 25.07 -3.57 4.67
C PHE A 311 25.32 -2.28 3.89
N ASN A 312 25.15 -2.27 2.56
CA ASN A 312 25.20 -1.04 1.78
C ASN A 312 24.06 -0.08 2.18
N ASP A 313 24.33 1.22 2.13
CA ASP A 313 23.37 2.29 2.42
C ASP A 313 22.60 2.10 3.74
N PHE A 314 23.27 1.60 4.79
CA PHE A 314 22.63 1.24 6.06
C PHE A 314 21.71 2.33 6.62
N GLY A 315 22.14 3.61 6.57
CA GLY A 315 21.32 4.74 7.00
C GLY A 315 20.04 4.95 6.18
N LEU A 316 20.08 4.74 4.86
CA LEU A 316 18.89 4.82 4.01
C LEU A 316 17.94 3.65 4.26
N LYS A 317 18.48 2.45 4.50
CA LYS A 317 17.69 1.26 4.86
C LYS A 317 16.97 1.42 6.20
N LEU A 318 17.64 2.01 7.20
CA LEU A 318 16.99 2.38 8.46
C LEU A 318 15.89 3.42 8.26
N LYS A 319 16.16 4.46 7.46
CA LYS A 319 15.15 5.49 7.13
C LYS A 319 13.94 4.90 6.40
N TYR A 320 14.16 3.94 5.51
CA TYR A 320 13.11 3.22 4.82
C TYR A 320 12.25 2.41 5.79
N PHE A 321 12.89 1.55 6.59
CA PHE A 321 12.20 0.67 7.51
C PHE A 321 11.44 1.44 8.60
N PHE A 322 12.13 2.30 9.34
CA PHE A 322 11.51 3.04 10.44
C PHE A 322 10.66 4.21 9.96
N GLY A 323 11.14 4.97 8.96
CA GLY A 323 10.49 6.18 8.50
C GLY A 323 9.37 5.95 7.49
N TYR A 324 9.60 5.20 6.41
CA TYR A 324 8.59 5.05 5.36
C TYR A 324 7.58 3.94 5.64
N LEU A 325 8.04 2.79 6.13
CA LEU A 325 7.14 1.65 6.37
C LEU A 325 6.38 1.74 7.69
N LEU A 326 7.09 1.98 8.80
CA LEU A 326 6.54 1.79 10.15
C LEU A 326 5.99 3.08 10.80
N LEU A 327 6.60 4.24 10.54
CA LEU A 327 6.14 5.51 11.11
C LEU A 327 4.66 5.78 10.76
N PRO A 328 4.19 5.68 9.50
CA PRO A 328 2.80 6.02 9.19
C PRO A 328 1.75 5.12 9.87
N ILE A 329 2.18 3.98 10.39
CA ILE A 329 1.33 2.97 11.03
C ILE A 329 1.65 2.84 12.53
N LEU A 330 2.17 3.92 13.14
CA LEU A 330 2.43 4.06 14.58
C LEU A 330 3.35 2.97 15.15
N TYR A 331 4.19 2.36 14.33
CA TYR A 331 5.05 1.24 14.72
C TYR A 331 4.28 0.06 15.35
N ILE A 332 2.96 -0.06 15.11
CA ILE A 332 2.13 -1.16 15.62
C ILE A 332 2.74 -2.54 15.30
N PRO A 333 3.27 -2.79 14.09
CA PRO A 333 3.93 -4.06 13.78
C PRO A 333 5.13 -4.39 14.69
N LEU A 334 5.86 -3.40 15.21
CA LEU A 334 6.97 -3.65 16.15
C LEU A 334 6.46 -3.95 17.56
N LEU A 335 5.44 -3.21 18.02
CA LEU A 335 4.82 -3.44 19.33
C LEU A 335 4.17 -4.83 19.39
N TYR A 336 3.54 -5.24 18.31
CA TYR A 336 2.95 -6.56 18.11
C TYR A 336 3.83 -7.43 17.21
N TRP A 337 5.11 -7.57 17.56
CA TRP A 337 6.13 -8.19 16.71
C TRP A 337 5.77 -9.59 16.20
N LYS A 338 5.04 -10.41 16.98
CA LYS A 338 4.56 -11.74 16.54
C LYS A 338 3.64 -11.66 15.33
N ASN A 339 2.88 -10.58 15.21
CA ASN A 339 2.08 -10.27 14.03
C ASN A 339 2.96 -9.59 12.97
N GLY A 340 3.77 -8.61 13.34
CA GLY A 340 4.57 -7.81 12.40
C GLY A 340 5.63 -8.56 11.63
N ILE A 341 6.20 -9.62 12.20
CA ILE A 341 7.16 -10.49 11.51
C ILE A 341 6.58 -11.16 10.25
N MET A 342 5.25 -11.20 10.09
CA MET A 342 4.58 -11.65 8.87
C MET A 342 5.07 -10.88 7.63
N ALA A 343 5.28 -9.57 7.75
CA ALA A 343 5.80 -8.74 6.66
C ALA A 343 7.33 -8.85 6.51
N GLY A 344 8.02 -9.45 7.49
CA GLY A 344 9.48 -9.53 7.57
C GLY A 344 10.16 -10.07 6.32
N PRO A 345 9.74 -11.23 5.76
CA PRO A 345 10.33 -11.76 4.53
C PRO A 345 10.21 -10.82 3.32
N ALA A 346 9.06 -10.17 3.14
CA ALA A 346 8.85 -9.23 2.03
C ALA A 346 9.68 -7.95 2.20
N ILE A 347 9.75 -7.39 3.41
CA ILE A 347 10.64 -6.25 3.73
C ILE A 347 12.10 -6.65 3.55
N GLY A 348 12.45 -7.89 3.92
CA GLY A 348 13.79 -8.45 3.82
C GLY A 348 14.35 -8.44 2.40
N ILE A 349 13.52 -8.75 1.39
CA ILE A 349 13.93 -8.65 -0.03
C ILE A 349 14.43 -7.24 -0.35
N ASN A 350 13.68 -6.21 0.06
CA ASN A 350 14.03 -4.82 -0.21
C ASN A 350 15.25 -4.36 0.58
N LEU A 351 15.51 -4.95 1.75
CA LEU A 351 16.65 -4.60 2.60
C LEU A 351 17.96 -5.34 2.25
N ILE A 352 17.88 -6.50 1.60
CA ILE A 352 19.07 -7.30 1.25
C ILE A 352 19.77 -6.74 0.00
N THR A 353 19.05 -6.06 -0.89
CA THR A 353 19.60 -5.52 -2.14
C THR A 353 20.51 -4.31 -1.95
N ALA A 354 21.40 -4.07 -2.92
CA ALA A 354 22.16 -2.84 -3.11
C ALA A 354 21.36 -1.76 -3.88
N GLN A 355 20.21 -2.10 -4.46
CA GLN A 355 19.44 -1.19 -5.31
C GLN A 355 18.59 -0.21 -4.49
N LYS A 356 19.01 1.07 -4.50
CA LYS A 356 18.33 2.19 -3.82
C LYS A 356 16.85 2.33 -4.15
N THR A 357 16.43 1.92 -5.34
CA THR A 357 15.03 1.99 -5.79
C THR A 357 14.11 1.12 -4.90
N MET A 358 14.59 -0.04 -4.41
CA MET A 358 13.79 -0.98 -3.61
C MET A 358 13.53 -0.52 -2.17
N TYR A 359 14.39 0.35 -1.61
CA TYR A 359 14.24 0.89 -0.24
C TYR A 359 14.06 2.43 -0.23
N SER A 360 13.35 2.97 -1.22
CA SER A 360 13.06 4.41 -1.32
C SER A 360 11.59 4.79 -1.07
N SER A 361 10.69 3.79 -1.08
CA SER A 361 9.23 3.98 -1.09
C SER A 361 8.72 4.99 -2.12
N HIS A 362 9.38 5.03 -3.29
CA HIS A 362 8.97 5.81 -4.45
C HIS A 362 8.42 4.94 -5.59
N TYR A 363 8.80 3.67 -5.62
CA TYR A 363 8.51 2.72 -6.68
C TYR A 363 7.50 1.65 -6.21
N HIS A 364 7.27 0.64 -7.05
CA HIS A 364 6.29 -0.41 -6.82
C HIS A 364 6.68 -1.45 -5.74
N TYR A 365 7.96 -1.53 -5.36
CA TYR A 365 8.53 -2.62 -4.52
C TYR A 365 7.91 -2.81 -3.13
N ASP A 366 7.08 -1.87 -2.67
CA ASP A 366 6.46 -1.95 -1.36
C ASP A 366 5.07 -2.59 -1.37
N ASP A 367 4.50 -2.89 -2.53
CA ASP A 367 3.14 -3.43 -2.68
C ASP A 367 2.87 -4.65 -1.77
N VAL A 368 3.73 -5.67 -1.82
CA VAL A 368 3.62 -6.90 -1.02
C VAL A 368 3.83 -6.63 0.47
N ALA A 369 4.92 -5.93 0.83
CA ALA A 369 5.28 -5.65 2.21
C ALA A 369 4.19 -4.82 2.90
N SER A 370 3.68 -3.80 2.20
CA SER A 370 2.60 -2.93 2.65
C SER A 370 1.31 -3.71 2.91
N THR A 371 0.92 -4.61 2.01
CA THR A 371 -0.27 -5.45 2.23
C THR A 371 -0.14 -6.29 3.50
N LEU A 372 1.02 -6.93 3.73
CA LEU A 372 1.28 -7.72 4.93
C LEU A 372 1.31 -6.86 6.21
N LEU A 373 1.84 -5.63 6.13
CA LEU A 373 1.79 -4.68 7.24
C LEU A 373 0.35 -4.25 7.55
N PHE A 374 -0.50 -4.06 6.55
CA PHE A 374 -1.92 -3.76 6.77
C PHE A 374 -2.66 -4.92 7.42
N ILE A 375 -2.43 -6.15 6.97
CA ILE A 375 -2.95 -7.36 7.64
C ILE A 375 -2.49 -7.39 9.10
N THR A 376 -1.20 -7.15 9.34
CA THR A 376 -0.60 -7.09 10.68
C THR A 376 -1.33 -6.09 11.58
N ILE A 377 -1.62 -4.89 11.09
CA ILE A 377 -2.31 -3.87 11.88
C ILE A 377 -3.70 -4.38 12.23
N ILE A 378 -4.46 -4.89 11.25
CA ILE A 378 -5.83 -5.38 11.47
C ILE A 378 -5.87 -6.46 12.56
N ILE A 379 -4.99 -7.45 12.50
CA ILE A 379 -4.96 -8.51 13.52
C ILE A 379 -4.47 -7.98 14.87
N SER A 380 -3.57 -7.01 14.89
CA SER A 380 -3.06 -6.42 16.14
C SER A 380 -4.11 -5.53 16.83
N LEU A 381 -4.97 -4.86 16.06
CA LEU A 381 -6.08 -4.06 16.58
C LEU A 381 -7.06 -4.89 17.42
N SER A 382 -7.25 -6.17 17.08
CA SER A 382 -8.11 -7.09 17.85
C SER A 382 -7.60 -7.36 19.26
N GLY A 383 -6.28 -7.30 19.47
CA GLY A 383 -5.62 -7.56 20.75
C GLY A 383 -5.25 -6.30 21.54
N LEU A 384 -5.71 -5.12 21.14
CA LEU A 384 -5.42 -3.87 21.85
C LEU A 384 -6.28 -3.72 23.10
N ASP A 385 -5.62 -3.59 24.26
CA ASP A 385 -6.28 -3.12 25.48
C ASP A 385 -6.38 -1.59 25.46
N PHE A 386 -7.46 -1.09 24.84
CA PHE A 386 -7.73 0.34 24.77
C PHE A 386 -7.85 1.01 26.14
N LYS A 387 -8.31 0.29 27.19
CA LYS A 387 -8.42 0.87 28.53
C LYS A 387 -7.04 1.15 29.12
N LYS A 388 -6.14 0.16 29.02
CA LYS A 388 -4.75 0.31 29.48
C LYS A 388 -4.03 1.41 28.71
N ILE A 389 -4.09 1.40 27.37
CA ILE A 389 -3.48 2.43 26.52
C ILE A 389 -3.98 3.82 26.90
N ASN A 390 -5.30 3.97 27.04
CA ASN A 390 -5.93 5.23 27.37
C ASN A 390 -5.50 5.75 28.75
N SER A 391 -5.39 4.86 29.76
CA SER A 391 -4.92 5.23 31.10
C SER A 391 -3.49 5.76 31.10
N HIS A 392 -2.57 5.08 30.38
CA HIS A 392 -1.17 5.46 30.29
C HIS A 392 -1.02 6.78 29.54
N PHE A 393 -1.73 6.91 28.42
CA PHE A 393 -1.74 8.11 27.60
C PHE A 393 -2.29 9.34 28.35
N LYS A 394 -3.35 9.17 29.16
CA LYS A 394 -3.88 10.22 30.04
C LYS A 394 -2.84 10.72 31.03
N SER A 395 -2.07 9.80 31.63
CA SER A 395 -1.13 10.10 32.72
C SER A 395 0.23 10.65 32.26
N SER A 396 0.66 10.35 31.02
CA SER A 396 2.02 10.64 30.58
C SER A 396 2.09 11.79 29.58
N LYS A 397 2.62 12.94 30.03
CA LYS A 397 2.97 14.06 29.13
C LYS A 397 3.97 13.65 28.06
N LEU A 398 4.94 12.79 28.42
CA LEU A 398 5.96 12.32 27.47
C LEU A 398 5.31 11.58 26.30
N LEU A 399 4.36 10.67 26.56
CA LEU A 399 3.63 9.97 25.50
C LEU A 399 2.80 10.93 24.63
N GLN A 400 2.18 11.94 25.25
CA GLN A 400 1.44 12.96 24.51
C GLN A 400 2.36 13.78 23.59
N SER A 401 3.51 14.25 24.10
CA SER A 401 4.53 14.94 23.30
C SER A 401 5.08 14.07 22.17
N LEU A 402 5.38 12.80 22.45
CA LEU A 402 5.84 11.84 21.44
C LEU A 402 4.79 11.62 20.34
N LEU A 403 3.50 11.62 20.66
CA LEU A 403 2.43 11.55 19.66
C LEU A 403 2.39 12.80 18.78
N VAL A 404 2.62 13.99 19.34
CA VAL A 404 2.71 15.23 18.55
C VAL A 404 3.94 15.21 17.63
N ILE A 405 5.09 14.74 18.13
CA ILE A 405 6.32 14.58 17.34
C ILE A 405 6.09 13.57 16.21
N TRP A 406 5.47 12.43 16.52
CA TRP A 406 5.10 11.43 15.53
C TRP A 406 4.20 12.04 14.45
N PHE A 407 3.18 12.79 14.84
CA PHE A 407 2.24 13.41 13.92
C PHE A 407 2.92 14.46 13.03
N MET A 408 3.86 15.23 13.58
CA MET A 408 4.71 16.14 12.80
C MET A 408 5.49 15.39 11.72
N PHE A 409 6.17 14.29 12.06
CA PHE A 409 6.90 13.49 11.07
C PHE A 409 5.96 12.81 10.06
N PHE A 410 4.79 12.36 10.49
CA PHE A 410 3.76 11.81 9.60
C PHE A 410 3.35 12.84 8.54
N LEU A 411 3.11 14.09 8.93
CA LEU A 411 2.76 15.17 8.00
C LEU A 411 3.89 15.47 7.01
N ILE A 412 5.15 15.49 7.46
CA ILE A 412 6.33 15.69 6.59
C ILE A 412 6.47 14.57 5.56
N LEU A 413 6.12 13.33 5.94
CA LEU A 413 6.28 12.14 5.12
C LEU A 413 5.07 11.83 4.22
N LEU A 414 4.03 12.67 4.24
CA LEU A 414 2.88 12.52 3.37
C LEU A 414 3.32 12.38 1.90
N PRO A 415 2.67 11.51 1.12
CA PRO A 415 2.92 11.47 -0.31
C PRO A 415 2.50 12.79 -0.94
N TYR A 416 3.05 13.08 -2.11
CA TYR A 416 2.68 14.29 -2.83
C TYR A 416 1.17 14.35 -3.12
N SER A 417 0.64 15.56 -3.29
CA SER A 417 -0.78 15.78 -3.50
C SER A 417 -1.33 15.09 -4.76
N PRO A 418 -2.52 14.48 -4.69
CA PRO A 418 -3.16 13.86 -5.86
C PRO A 418 -3.33 14.83 -7.03
N LEU A 419 -3.87 16.03 -6.80
CA LEU A 419 -4.15 16.99 -7.87
C LEU A 419 -2.89 17.52 -8.56
N ARG A 420 -1.80 17.73 -7.82
CA ARG A 420 -0.53 18.18 -8.42
C ARG A 420 0.07 17.11 -9.33
N PHE A 421 -0.05 15.83 -8.94
CA PHE A 421 0.41 14.73 -9.77
C PHE A 421 -0.40 14.62 -11.06
N ILE A 422 -1.72 14.76 -10.97
CA ILE A 422 -2.59 14.75 -12.14
C ILE A 422 -2.28 15.93 -13.05
N LYS A 423 -2.12 17.14 -12.51
CA LYS A 423 -1.80 18.34 -13.30
C LYS A 423 -0.54 18.17 -14.16
N LYS A 424 0.46 17.41 -13.69
CA LYS A 424 1.70 17.14 -14.42
C LYS A 424 1.54 16.21 -15.62
N VAL A 425 0.45 15.43 -15.68
CA VAL A 425 0.22 14.43 -16.72
C VAL A 425 -0.96 14.80 -17.63
N ILE A 426 -1.53 16.00 -17.48
CA ILE A 426 -2.62 16.46 -18.37
C ILE A 426 -2.04 16.67 -19.79
N PRO A 427 -2.58 16.01 -20.83
CA PRO A 427 -2.13 16.22 -22.19
C PRO A 427 -2.22 17.68 -22.62
N GLN A 428 -1.22 18.15 -23.35
CA GLN A 428 -1.16 19.48 -23.96
C GLN A 428 -1.55 19.37 -25.45
N PRO A 429 -1.89 20.49 -26.12
CA PRO A 429 -2.29 20.47 -27.53
C PRO A 429 -1.33 19.71 -28.45
N PHE A 430 -0.01 19.89 -28.28
CA PHE A 430 0.99 19.19 -29.09
C PHE A 430 0.94 17.65 -28.94
N HIS A 431 0.50 17.12 -27.79
CA HIS A 431 0.32 15.67 -27.65
C HIS A 431 -0.82 15.16 -28.54
N GLN A 432 -1.87 15.97 -28.73
CA GLN A 432 -2.98 15.60 -29.61
C GLN A 432 -2.55 15.61 -31.07
N GLU A 433 -1.70 16.56 -31.47
CA GLU A 433 -1.08 16.61 -32.80
C GLU A 433 -0.27 15.32 -33.06
N ILE A 434 0.58 14.90 -32.12
CA ILE A 434 1.35 13.65 -32.23
C ILE A 434 0.43 12.43 -32.34
N ILE A 435 -0.65 12.36 -31.55
CA ILE A 435 -1.61 11.24 -31.62
C ILE A 435 -2.30 11.20 -33.00
N GLN A 436 -2.65 12.36 -33.57
CA GLN A 436 -3.23 12.45 -34.90
C GLN A 436 -2.22 12.01 -35.97
N GLU A 437 -0.95 12.41 -35.86
CA GLU A 437 0.13 11.99 -36.75
C GLU A 437 0.32 10.46 -36.74
N ILE A 438 0.36 9.84 -35.56
CA ILE A 438 0.44 8.37 -35.41
C ILE A 438 -0.76 7.69 -36.07
N ASN A 439 -1.98 8.17 -35.79
CA ASN A 439 -3.19 7.58 -36.37
C ASN A 439 -3.26 7.72 -37.89
N ASN A 440 -2.65 8.77 -38.47
CA ASN A 440 -2.56 8.96 -39.91
C ASN A 440 -1.47 8.09 -40.54
N PHE A 441 -0.42 7.73 -39.80
CA PHE A 441 0.64 6.83 -40.26
C PHE A 441 0.18 5.37 -40.34
N ASP A 442 -0.70 4.96 -39.42
CA ASP A 442 -1.25 3.60 -39.35
C ASP A 442 -2.44 3.37 -40.33
N GLN A 443 -2.90 4.41 -41.04
CA GLN A 443 -3.90 4.33 -42.12
C GLN A 443 -3.22 4.19 -43.48
#